data_AF-A0A317LU22-F1
#
_entry.id   AF-A0A317LU22-F1
#
_cell.length_a   1.000
_cell.length_b   1.000
_cell.length_c   1.000
_cell.angle_alpha   90.00
_cell.angle_beta   90.00
_cell.angle_gamma   90.00
#
_symmetry.space_group_name_H-M   'P 1'
#
loop_
_entity.id
_entity.type
_entity.pdbx_description
1 polymer ?
#
loop_
_entity_poly.entity_id
_entity_poly.type
_entity_poly.pdbx_seq_one_letter_code
_entity_poly.pdbx_strand_id
1 'polypeptide(L)'
;MVTGNDYTLISNKEFREFFPAFVEHLKRHDAQLIVEDVEIAEEELYEYLLAKDQKTYDEYQENGYAANERGEGCFVLLARRIDRLEYNVEVTTKIEDDVEEAIDPYSSVLLLRNTWSYTLILPAVIEDSEYCQRIYDTAVEMLR
;
A
#
# COMPACT_ATOMS: atom_id res chain seq x y z
N MET A 1 1.17 -13.99 13.49
CA MET A 1 2.23 -13.06 13.07
C MET A 1 2.20 -13.08 11.55
N VAL A 2 1.73 -12.00 10.94
CA VAL A 2 1.71 -11.85 9.47
C VAL A 2 3.15 -11.64 9.05
N THR A 3 3.70 -12.54 8.24
CA THR A 3 4.99 -12.34 7.57
C THR A 3 4.69 -11.78 6.18
N GLY A 4 4.73 -10.47 6.05
CA GLY A 4 4.51 -9.76 4.79
C GLY A 4 5.45 -8.55 4.69
N ASN A 5 5.51 -7.98 3.49
CA ASN A 5 6.31 -6.80 3.20
C ASN A 5 5.39 -5.58 3.21
N ASP A 6 5.65 -4.65 4.12
CA ASP A 6 4.78 -3.49 4.36
C ASP A 6 5.18 -2.31 3.48
N TYR A 7 4.24 -1.82 2.69
CA TYR A 7 4.39 -0.62 1.86
C TYR A 7 3.37 0.42 2.30
N THR A 8 3.83 1.48 2.95
CA THR A 8 2.95 2.56 3.43
C THR A 8 2.96 3.74 2.48
N LEU A 9 1.76 4.12 2.02
CA LEU A 9 1.48 5.23 1.14
C LEU A 9 0.62 6.26 1.89
N ILE A 10 0.99 7.54 1.81
CA ILE A 10 0.22 8.65 2.39
C ILE A 10 -0.42 9.44 1.26
N SER A 11 -1.74 9.64 1.32
CA SER A 11 -2.50 10.42 0.33
C SER A 11 -3.63 11.20 0.99
N ASN A 12 -4.03 12.30 0.36
CA ASN A 12 -5.23 13.06 0.71
C ASN A 12 -6.52 12.42 0.17
N LYS A 13 -6.41 11.41 -0.71
CA LYS A 13 -7.55 10.67 -1.24
C LYS A 13 -8.22 9.87 -0.13
N GLU A 14 -9.55 9.94 -0.04
CA GLU A 14 -10.31 9.23 0.98
C GLU A 14 -10.47 7.74 0.67
N PHE A 15 -10.57 6.92 1.72
CA PHE A 15 -10.72 5.46 1.55
C PHE A 15 -11.93 5.09 0.67
N ARG A 16 -13.05 5.82 0.84
CA ARG A 16 -14.29 5.59 0.09
C ARG A 16 -14.16 5.91 -1.41
N GLU A 17 -13.21 6.74 -1.78
CA GLU A 17 -12.89 7.05 -3.18
C GLU A 17 -11.85 6.06 -3.72
N PHE A 18 -10.79 5.81 -2.95
CA PHE A 18 -9.68 4.95 -3.33
C PHE A 18 -10.11 3.48 -3.50
N PHE A 19 -10.74 2.90 -2.49
CA PHE A 19 -10.91 1.44 -2.42
C PHE A 19 -11.77 0.86 -3.55
N PRO A 20 -12.93 1.45 -3.91
CA PRO A 20 -13.70 0.96 -5.04
C PRO A 20 -12.91 1.01 -6.37
N ALA A 21 -12.18 2.11 -6.62
CA ALA A 21 -11.39 2.28 -7.83
C ALA A 21 -10.22 1.29 -7.88
N PHE A 22 -9.53 1.08 -6.75
CA PHE A 22 -8.46 0.10 -6.61
C PHE A 22 -8.95 -1.32 -6.89
N VAL A 23 -10.04 -1.74 -6.27
CA VAL A 23 -10.64 -3.07 -6.48
C VAL A 23 -11.11 -3.25 -7.92
N GLU A 24 -11.74 -2.23 -8.52
CA GLU A 24 -12.17 -2.29 -9.92
C GLU A 24 -10.97 -2.48 -10.86
N HIS A 25 -9.87 -1.75 -10.63
CA HIS A 25 -8.68 -1.86 -11.44
C HIS A 25 -8.04 -3.26 -11.32
N LEU A 26 -7.90 -3.78 -10.10
CA LEU A 26 -7.37 -5.13 -9.89
C LEU A 26 -8.22 -6.20 -10.59
N LYS A 27 -9.55 -6.07 -10.56
CA LYS A 27 -10.48 -7.00 -11.25
C LYS A 27 -10.33 -7.06 -12.76
N ARG A 28 -9.68 -6.08 -13.40
CA ARG A 28 -9.36 -6.13 -14.84
C ARG A 28 -8.32 -7.20 -15.17
N HIS A 29 -7.45 -7.52 -14.21
CA HIS A 29 -6.45 -8.58 -14.33
C HIS A 29 -6.90 -9.86 -13.61
N ASP A 30 -7.43 -9.70 -12.41
CA ASP A 30 -7.82 -10.78 -11.52
C ASP A 30 -9.35 -10.82 -11.43
N ALA A 31 -10.00 -11.31 -12.50
CA ALA A 31 -11.47 -11.27 -12.62
C ALA A 31 -12.23 -12.00 -11.49
N GLN A 32 -11.55 -12.92 -10.81
CA GLN A 32 -12.07 -13.69 -9.67
C GLN A 32 -11.58 -13.16 -8.32
N LEU A 33 -11.09 -11.91 -8.27
CA LEU A 33 -10.59 -11.27 -7.05
C LEU A 33 -11.61 -11.38 -5.92
N ILE A 34 -11.19 -12.02 -4.84
CA ILE A 34 -11.88 -12.12 -3.57
C ILE A 34 -11.42 -10.96 -2.69
N VAL A 35 -12.39 -10.32 -2.05
CA VAL A 35 -12.18 -9.22 -1.11
C VAL A 35 -12.96 -9.55 0.14
N GLU A 36 -12.26 -9.76 1.24
CA GLU A 36 -12.82 -10.09 2.55
C GLU A 36 -12.51 -8.97 3.54
N ASP A 37 -13.54 -8.51 4.25
CA ASP A 37 -13.41 -7.53 5.33
C ASP A 37 -12.92 -8.24 6.59
N VAL A 38 -11.82 -7.76 7.18
CA VAL A 38 -11.30 -8.28 8.45
C VAL A 38 -11.87 -7.41 9.56
N GLU A 39 -12.76 -7.98 10.37
CA GLU A 39 -13.56 -7.30 11.40
C GLU A 39 -12.83 -6.11 12.07
N ILE A 40 -13.34 -4.90 11.83
CA ILE A 40 -12.77 -3.65 12.33
C ILE A 40 -13.41 -3.26 13.68
N ALA A 41 -12.58 -2.94 14.67
CA ALA A 41 -13.01 -2.48 15.99
C ALA A 41 -13.04 -0.94 16.17
N GLU A 42 -12.44 -0.17 15.26
CA GLU A 42 -12.23 1.29 15.40
C GLU A 42 -12.85 2.11 14.26
N GLU A 43 -13.28 3.34 14.54
CA GLU A 43 -13.78 4.27 13.53
C GLU A 43 -12.67 4.69 12.55
N GLU A 44 -12.97 4.71 11.25
CA GLU A 44 -12.05 5.14 10.17
C GLU A 44 -10.73 4.35 10.06
N LEU A 45 -10.70 3.13 10.59
CA LEU A 45 -9.74 2.08 10.27
C LEU A 45 -10.41 1.07 9.33
N TYR A 46 -9.70 0.57 8.34
CA TYR A 46 -10.18 -0.39 7.37
C TYR A 46 -9.13 -1.46 7.13
N GLU A 47 -9.52 -2.73 7.20
CA GLU A 47 -8.65 -3.86 6.92
C GLU A 47 -9.34 -4.83 5.97
N TYR A 48 -8.69 -5.10 4.84
CA TYR A 48 -9.20 -6.01 3.82
C TYR A 48 -8.14 -7.05 3.46
N LEU A 49 -8.51 -8.31 3.45
CA LEU A 49 -7.76 -9.39 2.83
C LEU A 49 -8.20 -9.52 1.36
N LEU A 50 -7.24 -9.56 0.45
CA LEU A 50 -7.48 -9.72 -0.97
C LEU A 50 -6.74 -10.94 -1.51
N ALA A 51 -7.44 -11.72 -2.33
CA ALA A 51 -6.89 -12.89 -3.02
C ALA A 51 -7.30 -12.86 -4.49
N LYS A 52 -6.35 -13.05 -5.43
CA LYS A 52 -6.64 -12.95 -6.88
C LYS A 52 -7.68 -13.94 -7.39
N ASP A 53 -7.81 -15.09 -6.73
CA ASP A 53 -8.74 -16.17 -7.06
C ASP A 53 -8.99 -17.08 -5.86
N GLN A 54 -9.94 -18.00 -6.00
CA GLN A 54 -10.30 -18.97 -4.97
C GLN A 54 -9.13 -19.86 -4.56
N LYS A 55 -8.27 -20.25 -5.52
CA LYS A 55 -7.11 -21.11 -5.24
C LYS A 55 -6.15 -20.42 -4.27
N THR A 56 -5.84 -19.14 -4.53
CA THR A 56 -4.96 -18.33 -3.69
C THR A 56 -5.56 -18.15 -2.28
N TYR A 57 -6.87 -17.97 -2.22
CA TYR A 57 -7.59 -17.86 -0.95
C TYR A 57 -7.57 -19.16 -0.15
N ASP A 58 -7.81 -20.31 -0.79
CA ASP A 58 -7.76 -21.63 -0.15
C ASP A 58 -6.35 -21.95 0.35
N GLU A 59 -5.32 -21.63 -0.44
CA GLU A 59 -3.91 -21.77 -0.05
C GLU A 59 -3.60 -20.95 1.22
N TYR A 60 -4.19 -19.76 1.35
CA TYR A 60 -4.09 -18.93 2.56
C TYR A 60 -4.80 -19.55 3.77
N GLN A 61 -5.99 -20.14 3.59
CA GLN A 61 -6.70 -20.81 4.67
C GLN A 61 -5.92 -22.02 5.20
N GLU A 62 -5.21 -22.74 4.32
CA GLU A 62 -4.42 -23.91 4.70
C GLU A 62 -3.03 -23.55 5.26
N ASN A 63 -2.35 -22.57 4.66
CA ASN A 63 -0.93 -22.31 4.90
C ASN A 63 -0.64 -20.92 5.49
N GLY A 64 -1.66 -20.09 5.68
CA GLY A 64 -1.52 -18.71 6.13
C GLY A 64 -0.90 -17.80 5.07
N TYR A 65 -0.19 -16.75 5.52
CA TYR A 65 0.50 -15.82 4.62
C TYR A 65 1.74 -16.47 4.02
N ALA A 66 1.57 -17.09 2.86
CA ALA A 66 2.65 -17.68 2.08
C ALA A 66 2.60 -17.16 0.64
N ALA A 67 3.78 -16.86 0.09
CA ALA A 67 3.94 -16.66 -1.34
C ALA A 67 4.20 -18.01 -2.03
N ASN A 68 3.64 -18.18 -3.23
CA ASN A 68 4.01 -19.28 -4.11
C ASN A 68 5.39 -19.03 -4.76
N GLU A 69 5.87 -19.98 -5.57
CA GLU A 69 7.18 -19.88 -6.26
C GLU A 69 7.32 -18.66 -7.20
N ARG A 70 6.22 -17.98 -7.54
CA ARG A 70 6.18 -16.77 -8.36
C ARG A 70 6.02 -15.49 -7.54
N GLY A 71 6.09 -15.59 -6.21
CA GLY A 71 5.89 -14.44 -5.33
C GLY A 71 4.44 -13.96 -5.28
N GLU A 72 3.45 -14.81 -5.60
CA GLU A 72 2.02 -14.48 -5.54
C GLU A 72 1.39 -15.08 -4.28
N GLY A 73 0.37 -14.42 -3.74
CA GLY A 73 -0.36 -14.86 -2.56
C GLY A 73 -1.47 -13.87 -2.20
N CYS A 74 -2.15 -14.13 -1.08
CA CYS A 74 -3.03 -13.14 -0.48
C CYS A 74 -2.23 -11.92 -0.01
N PHE A 75 -2.88 -10.76 -0.03
CA PHE A 75 -2.32 -9.53 0.52
C PHE A 75 -3.36 -8.80 1.36
N VAL A 76 -2.89 -7.91 2.23
CA VAL A 76 -3.77 -7.07 3.06
C VAL A 76 -3.65 -5.63 2.62
N LEU A 77 -4.79 -4.93 2.60
CA LEU A 77 -4.85 -3.49 2.59
C LEU A 77 -5.34 -3.01 3.95
N LEU A 78 -4.49 -2.23 4.63
CA LEU A 78 -4.88 -1.44 5.78
C LEU A 78 -5.05 0.01 5.33
N ALA A 79 -6.16 0.65 5.67
CA ALA A 79 -6.34 2.07 5.48
C ALA A 79 -6.80 2.72 6.78
N ARG A 80 -6.18 3.83 7.16
CA ARG A 80 -6.60 4.59 8.33
C ARG A 80 -6.54 6.07 8.07
N ARG A 81 -7.49 6.80 8.64
CA ARG A 81 -7.39 8.25 8.72
C ARG A 81 -6.32 8.65 9.73
N ILE A 82 -5.54 9.67 9.38
CA ILE A 82 -4.57 10.31 10.25
C ILE A 82 -4.88 11.81 10.31
N ASP A 83 -5.36 12.26 11.47
CA ASP A 83 -5.70 13.66 11.68
C ASP A 83 -4.47 14.57 11.72
N ARG A 84 -3.36 14.07 12.26
CA ARG A 84 -2.09 14.78 12.32
C ARG A 84 -0.91 13.82 12.17
N LEU A 85 -0.11 14.03 11.14
CA LEU A 85 1.15 13.35 10.91
C LEU A 85 2.28 14.38 10.91
N GLU A 86 3.33 14.10 11.67
CA GLU A 86 4.48 14.98 11.83
C GLU A 86 5.75 14.19 11.54
N TYR A 87 6.49 14.62 10.52
CA TYR A 87 7.78 14.04 10.16
C TYR A 87 8.88 15.07 10.25
N ASN A 88 9.96 14.71 10.93
CA ASN A 88 11.23 15.43 10.80
C ASN A 88 11.90 14.98 9.50
N VAL A 89 12.12 15.91 8.59
CA VAL A 89 12.75 15.66 7.30
C VAL A 89 14.01 16.51 7.17
N GLU A 90 15.06 15.95 6.59
CA GLU A 90 16.25 16.69 6.21
C GLU A 90 16.12 17.06 4.74
N VAL A 91 16.08 18.36 4.45
CA VAL A 91 16.02 18.86 3.07
C VAL A 91 17.46 18.96 2.57
N THR A 92 17.77 18.23 1.51
CA THR A 92 19.08 18.26 0.84
C THR A 92 18.89 18.65 -0.62
N THR A 93 19.87 19.36 -1.18
CA THR A 93 19.87 19.69 -2.60
C THR A 93 20.23 18.45 -3.41
N LYS A 94 19.35 18.04 -4.33
CA LYS A 94 19.71 17.08 -5.37
C LYS A 94 20.53 17.86 -6.40
N ILE A 95 21.84 17.62 -6.46
CA ILE A 95 22.71 18.21 -7.48
C ILE A 95 22.28 17.59 -8.82
N GLU A 96 21.43 18.28 -9.56
CA GLU A 96 21.33 18.10 -11.00
C GLU A 96 22.45 18.92 -11.64
N ASP A 97 23.13 18.38 -12.64
CA ASP A 97 24.46 18.79 -13.15
C ASP A 97 24.59 20.26 -13.63
N ASP A 98 23.59 21.12 -13.44
CA ASP A 98 23.54 22.52 -13.91
C ASP A 98 23.07 23.56 -12.86
N VAL A 99 23.05 23.25 -11.56
CA VAL A 99 22.66 24.24 -10.51
C VAL A 99 23.88 24.77 -9.74
N GLU A 100 24.27 26.02 -9.98
CA GLU A 100 25.38 26.71 -9.28
C GLU A 100 25.09 27.04 -7.80
N GLU A 101 23.82 26.99 -7.37
CA GLU A 101 23.42 27.29 -5.98
C GLU A 101 23.08 26.01 -5.21
N ALA A 102 24.08 25.43 -4.54
CA ALA A 102 23.85 24.39 -3.55
C ALA A 102 23.23 25.02 -2.29
N ILE A 103 22.04 24.55 -1.88
CA ILE A 103 21.46 24.90 -0.57
C ILE A 103 22.08 23.98 0.48
N ASP A 104 22.57 24.56 1.58
CA ASP A 104 23.05 23.82 2.75
C ASP A 104 21.91 22.95 3.32
N PRO A 105 22.17 21.68 3.69
CA PRO A 105 21.17 20.84 4.33
C PRO A 105 20.55 21.50 5.56
N TYR A 106 19.22 21.45 5.68
CA TYR A 106 18.53 21.95 6.86
C TYR A 106 17.38 21.04 7.28
N SER A 107 17.17 20.96 8.59
CA SER A 107 16.05 20.22 9.16
C SER A 107 14.74 20.99 8.96
N SER A 108 13.71 20.28 8.56
CA SER A 108 12.34 20.78 8.42
C SER A 108 11.36 19.82 9.09
N VAL A 109 10.19 20.34 9.42
CA VAL A 109 9.08 19.54 9.94
C VAL A 109 7.98 19.53 8.89
N LEU A 110 7.64 18.36 8.37
CA LEU A 110 6.50 18.15 7.50
C LEU A 110 5.27 17.85 8.36
N LEU A 111 4.25 18.70 8.24
CA LEU A 111 2.97 18.56 8.95
C LEU A 111 1.87 18.25 7.94
N LEU A 112 1.33 17.04 7.99
CA LEU A 112 0.14 16.65 7.22
C LEU A 112 -1.07 16.56 8.14
N ARG A 113 -2.21 17.05 7.67
CA ARG A 113 -3.47 17.04 8.41
C ARG A 113 -4.56 16.40 7.59
N ASN A 114 -5.49 15.70 8.25
CA ASN A 114 -6.64 15.05 7.63
C ASN A 114 -6.23 14.22 6.40
N THR A 115 -5.18 13.41 6.56
CA THR A 115 -4.65 12.57 5.49
C THR A 115 -5.04 11.12 5.73
N TRP A 116 -4.92 10.29 4.71
CA TRP A 116 -5.06 8.85 4.82
C TRP A 116 -3.71 8.16 4.71
N SER A 117 -3.54 7.09 5.48
CA SER A 117 -2.43 6.16 5.38
C SER A 117 -2.95 4.83 4.88
N TYR A 118 -2.33 4.33 3.82
CA TYR A 118 -2.64 3.06 3.20
C TYR A 118 -1.41 2.17 3.32
N THR A 119 -1.53 1.02 3.98
CA THR A 119 -0.46 0.03 4.09
C THR A 119 -0.86 -1.21 3.32
N LEU A 120 -0.10 -1.52 2.28
CA LEU A 120 -0.18 -2.81 1.58
C LEU A 120 0.78 -3.78 2.24
N ILE A 121 0.27 -4.91 2.70
CA ILE A 121 1.07 -6.02 3.23
C ILE A 121 1.12 -7.09 2.14
N LEU A 122 2.22 -7.12 1.39
CA LEU A 122 2.38 -7.98 0.23
C LEU A 122 3.13 -9.28 0.57
N PRO A 123 2.82 -10.40 -0.11
CA PRO A 123 3.41 -11.70 0.20
C PRO A 123 4.90 -11.82 -0.20
N ALA A 124 5.39 -10.95 -1.10
CA ALA A 124 6.79 -10.86 -1.51
C ALA A 124 7.22 -9.39 -1.67
N VAL A 125 8.53 -9.16 -1.80
CA VAL A 125 9.05 -7.82 -2.13
C VAL A 125 8.69 -7.45 -3.57
N ILE A 126 8.43 -6.16 -3.83
CA ILE A 126 7.95 -5.70 -5.15
C ILE A 126 9.02 -5.85 -6.24
N GLU A 127 10.29 -5.88 -5.87
CA GLU A 127 11.42 -6.06 -6.79
C GLU A 127 11.51 -7.49 -7.34
N ASP A 128 11.01 -8.48 -6.58
CA ASP A 128 11.15 -9.91 -6.90
C ASP A 128 9.85 -10.54 -7.43
N SER A 129 8.73 -9.79 -7.46
CA SER A 129 7.41 -10.30 -7.84
C SER A 129 6.64 -9.31 -8.71
N GLU A 130 6.45 -9.65 -9.99
CA GLU A 130 5.63 -8.88 -10.93
C GLU A 130 4.17 -8.71 -10.44
N TYR A 131 3.66 -9.70 -9.70
CA TYR A 131 2.33 -9.63 -9.09
C TYR A 131 2.27 -8.57 -7.99
N CYS A 132 3.23 -8.59 -7.06
CA CYS A 132 3.31 -7.61 -5.98
C CYS A 132 3.57 -6.20 -6.52
N GLN A 133 4.48 -6.07 -7.49
CA GLN A 133 4.77 -4.80 -8.15
C GLN A 133 3.52 -4.21 -8.81
N ARG A 134 2.75 -5.02 -9.55
CA ARG A 134 1.50 -4.56 -10.18
C ARG A 134 0.49 -4.05 -9.15
N ILE A 135 0.31 -4.75 -8.04
CA ILE A 135 -0.60 -4.33 -6.96
C ILE A 135 -0.15 -2.99 -6.39
N TYR A 136 1.14 -2.85 -6.10
CA TYR A 136 1.73 -1.62 -5.59
C TYR A 136 1.54 -0.45 -6.57
N ASP A 137 1.90 -0.65 -7.85
CA ASP A 137 1.77 0.37 -8.89
C ASP A 137 0.31 0.79 -9.09
N THR A 138 -0.62 -0.17 -9.05
CA THR A 138 -2.06 0.10 -9.11
C THR A 138 -2.50 0.97 -7.93
N ALA A 139 -2.05 0.67 -6.71
CA ALA A 139 -2.37 1.48 -5.54
C ALA A 139 -1.80 2.91 -5.67
N VAL A 140 -0.54 3.05 -6.11
CA VAL A 140 0.08 4.36 -6.35
C VAL A 140 -0.68 5.15 -7.40
N GLU A 141 -1.07 4.52 -8.51
CA GLU A 141 -1.85 5.18 -9.57
C GLU A 141 -3.21 5.64 -9.03
N MET A 142 -3.90 4.78 -8.28
CA MET A 142 -5.24 5.08 -7.75
C MET A 142 -5.22 6.08 -6.59
N LEU A 143 -4.08 6.30 -5.92
CA LEU A 143 -3.93 7.28 -4.85
C LEU A 143 -3.48 8.67 -5.31
N ARG A 144 -3.07 8.80 -6.57
CA ARG A 144 -2.89 10.09 -7.25
C ARG A 144 -4.24 10.76 -7.54
#